data_AF-A0A350PL26-F1
#
_entry.id   AF-A0A350PL26-F1
#
_cell.length_a   1.000
_cell.length_b   1.000
_cell.length_c   1.000
_cell.angle_alpha   90.00
_cell.angle_beta   90.00
_cell.angle_gamma   90.00
#
_symmetry.space_group_name_H-M   'P 1'
#
loop_
_entity.id
_entity.type
_entity.pdbx_description
1 polymer ?
#
loop_
_entity_poly.entity_id
_entity_poly.type
_entity_poly.pdbx_seq_one_letter_code
_entity_poly.pdbx_strand_id
1 'polypeptide(L)' 'MDEIQCEGGYLKVYDTHENDRNAPYELIAPVPNRLVIFDATQLHAVTEVTEGNRYAIAINLWDRRPSTDMVEEG' A
#
# COMPACT_ATOMS: atom_id res chain seq x y z
N MET A 1 9.56 24.07 -3.04
CA MET A 1 9.81 22.70 -3.53
C MET A 1 9.52 21.81 -2.36
N ASP A 2 8.50 20.96 -2.45
CA ASP A 2 8.22 19.99 -1.40
C ASP A 2 9.43 19.08 -1.27
N GLU A 3 10.07 19.05 -0.10
CA GLU A 3 11.19 18.16 0.16
C GLU A 3 10.74 16.72 -0.04
N ILE A 4 11.47 16.00 -0.90
CA ILE A 4 11.27 14.57 -1.09
C ILE A 4 11.73 13.90 0.21
N GLN A 5 10.77 13.41 1.00
CA GLN A 5 11.00 12.86 2.33
C GLN A 5 11.84 11.56 2.32
N CYS A 6 11.81 10.81 1.21
CA CYS A 6 12.57 9.59 1.00
C CYS A 6 12.72 9.28 -0.48
N GLU A 7 13.81 8.60 -0.85
CA GLU A 7 13.96 7.99 -2.18
C GLU A 7 13.38 6.58 -2.19
N GLY A 8 12.67 6.23 -3.26
CA GLY A 8 11.91 4.99 -3.33
C GLY A 8 10.58 5.09 -2.57
N GLY A 9 10.14 4.00 -1.94
CA GLY A 9 8.89 3.99 -1.16
C GLY A 9 7.59 4.26 -1.94
N TYR A 10 7.61 4.12 -3.27
CA TYR A 10 6.43 4.29 -4.11
C TYR A 10 5.43 3.17 -3.87
N LEU A 11 4.15 3.51 -3.81
CA LEU A 11 3.09 2.51 -3.81
C LEU A 11 2.84 2.08 -5.26
N LYS A 12 3.00 0.78 -5.51
CA LYS A 12 2.58 0.11 -6.74
C LYS A 12 1.20 -0.47 -6.53
N VAL A 13 0.25 -0.11 -7.40
CA VAL A 13 -1.09 -0.72 -7.45
C VAL A 13 -1.21 -1.39 -8.81
N TYR A 14 -1.28 -2.73 -8.81
CA TYR A 14 -1.31 -3.52 -10.05
C TYR A 14 -2.74 -3.63 -10.55
N ASP A 15 -2.95 -3.62 -11.86
CA ASP A 15 -4.24 -3.80 -12.52
C ASP A 15 -4.66 -5.28 -12.54
N THR A 16 -4.64 -5.91 -11.36
CA THR A 16 -5.02 -7.30 -11.12
C THR A 16 -5.35 -7.54 -9.65
N HIS A 17 -6.27 -8.49 -9.42
CA HIS A 17 -6.57 -9.06 -8.11
C HIS A 17 -5.90 -10.43 -7.91
N GLU A 18 -5.21 -10.92 -8.94
CA GLU A 18 -4.46 -12.16 -8.90
C GLU A 18 -3.01 -11.92 -8.49
N ASN A 19 -2.29 -12.98 -8.13
CA ASN A 19 -0.87 -12.90 -7.81
C ASN A 19 0.00 -12.87 -9.08
N ASP A 20 -0.25 -11.91 -9.97
CA ASP A 20 0.55 -11.66 -11.18
C ASP A 20 1.36 -10.37 -11.05
N ARG A 21 2.65 -10.53 -10.78
CA ARG A 21 3.60 -9.41 -10.64
C ARG A 21 4.05 -8.82 -11.99
N ASN A 22 3.63 -9.37 -13.11
CA ASN A 22 3.90 -8.83 -14.45
C ASN A 22 2.75 -7.95 -14.96
N ALA A 23 1.62 -7.92 -14.25
CA ALA A 23 0.49 -7.07 -14.60
C ALA A 23 0.92 -5.58 -14.65
N PRO A 24 0.30 -4.76 -15.50
CA PRO A 24 0.48 -3.32 -15.48
C PRO A 24 0.21 -2.75 -14.08
N TYR A 25 0.88 -1.66 -13.71
CA TYR A 25 0.69 -1.03 -12.41
C TYR A 25 0.82 0.48 -12.48
N GLU A 26 0.16 1.16 -11.56
CA GLU A 26 0.34 2.58 -11.27
C GLU A 26 1.38 2.78 -10.17
N LEU A 27 2.23 3.80 -10.31
CA LEU A 27 3.21 4.22 -9.29
C LEU A 27 2.79 5.53 -8.64
N ILE A 28 2.56 5.48 -7.32
CA ILE A 28 2.13 6.62 -6.53
C ILE A 28 3.26 7.05 -5.58
N ALA A 29 3.73 8.29 -5.73
CA ALA A 29 4.81 8.84 -4.91
C ALA A 29 4.35 9.09 -3.45
N PRO A 30 5.22 8.84 -2.45
CA PRO A 30 4.93 9.05 -1.03
C PRO A 30 5.16 10.52 -0.63
N VAL A 31 4.29 11.42 -1.09
CA VAL A 31 4.37 12.86 -0.75
C VAL A 31 3.55 13.18 0.51
N PRO A 32 3.94 14.21 1.28
CA PRO A 32 3.19 14.66 2.46
C PRO A 32 1.74 15.03 2.13
N ASN A 33 0.84 14.82 3.09
CA ASN A 33 -0.58 15.19 3.01
C ASN A 33 -1.35 14.59 1.81
N ARG A 34 -0.92 13.42 1.31
CA ARG A 34 -1.62 12.67 0.28
C ARG A 34 -2.46 11.54 0.89
N LEU A 35 -3.77 11.56 0.60
CA LEU A 35 -4.67 10.44 0.86
C LEU A 35 -4.82 9.59 -0.40
N VAL A 36 -4.58 8.27 -0.28
CA VAL A 36 -4.79 7.30 -1.36
C VAL A 36 -5.85 6.31 -0.89
N ILE A 37 -6.92 6.15 -1.68
CA ILE A 37 -7.98 5.18 -1.43
C ILE A 37 -7.99 4.24 -2.63
N PHE A 38 -7.85 2.94 -2.37
CA PHE A 38 -7.86 1.89 -3.39
C PHE A 38 -8.50 0.62 -2.81
N ASP A 39 -8.88 -0.30 -3.69
CA ASP A 39 -9.41 -1.60 -3.29
C ASP A 39 -8.29 -2.43 -2.62
N ALA A 40 -8.47 -2.74 -1.33
CA ALA A 40 -7.48 -3.49 -0.56
C ALA A 40 -7.26 -4.93 -1.06
N THR A 41 -8.17 -5.47 -1.88
CA THR A 41 -8.04 -6.80 -2.49
C THR A 41 -7.20 -6.80 -3.76
N GLN A 42 -6.92 -5.62 -4.33
CA GLN A 42 -6.07 -5.45 -5.49
C GLN A 42 -4.60 -5.70 -5.12
N LEU A 43 -3.83 -6.36 -6.00
CA LEU A 43 -2.42 -6.60 -5.74
C LEU A 43 -1.69 -5.25 -5.62
N HIS A 44 -0.94 -5.08 -4.55
CA HIS A 44 -0.17 -3.86 -4.29
C HIS A 44 1.14 -4.17 -3.59
N ALA A 45 2.13 -3.29 -3.78
CA ALA A 45 3.43 -3.41 -3.16
C ALA A 45 4.04 -2.03 -2.90
N VAL A 46 4.97 -1.93 -1.96
CA VAL A 46 5.77 -0.72 -1.76
C VAL A 46 7.17 -0.99 -2.30
N THR A 47 7.71 -0.06 -3.11
CA THR A 47 9.10 -0.17 -3.55
C THR A 47 10.04 0.00 -2.37
N GLU A 48 11.22 -0.60 -2.47
CA GLU A 48 12.28 -0.40 -1.47
C GLU A 48 12.55 1.10 -1.25
N VAL A 49 12.82 1.46 0.00
CA VAL A 49 13.27 2.79 0.38
C VAL A 49 14.79 2.76 0.40
N THR A 50 15.42 3.53 -0.47
CA THR A 50 16.89 3.55 -0.62
C THR A 50 17.53 4.64 0.23
N GLU A 51 16.81 5.72 0.52
CA GLU A 51 17.28 6.84 1.33
C GLU A 51 16.13 7.51 2.10
N GLY A 52 16.42 8.02 3.29
CA GLY A 52 15.45 8.74 4.13
C GLY A 52 14.48 7.83 4.89
N ASN A 53 13.38 8.41 5.38
CA ASN A 53 12.36 7.68 6.15
C ASN A 53 10.97 7.90 5.57
N ARG A 54 10.27 6.82 5.23
CA ARG A 54 8.89 6.85 4.72
C ARG A 54 7.89 6.73 5.88
N TYR A 55 7.14 7.79 6.15
CA TYR A 55 6.04 7.78 7.12
C TYR A 55 4.70 7.71 6.39
N ALA A 56 3.83 6.79 6.81
CA ALA A 56 2.47 6.65 6.27
C ALA A 56 1.53 6.05 7.32
N ILE A 57 0.23 6.31 7.16
CA ILE A 57 -0.84 5.68 7.93
C ILE A 57 -1.63 4.82 6.94
N ALA A 58 -1.75 3.53 7.23
CA ALA A 58 -2.60 2.61 6.49
C ALA A 58 -3.89 2.34 7.28
N ILE A 59 -5.04 2.46 6.62
CA ILE A 59 -6.37 2.24 7.23
C ILE A 59 -7.14 1.29 6.30
N ASN A 60 -7.65 0.20 6.85
CA ASN A 60 -8.56 -0.70 6.14
C ASN A 60 -10.00 -0.40 6.56
N LEU A 61 -10.89 -0.27 5.57
CA LEU A 61 -12.33 -0.15 5.77
C LEU A 61 -12.95 -1.53 5.56
N TRP A 62 -13.78 -1.97 6.50
CA TRP A 62 -14.43 -3.27 6.47
C TRP A 62 -15.94 -3.10 6.47
N ASP A 63 -16.62 -3.72 5.51
CA ASP A 63 -18.09 -3.73 5.45
C ASP A 63 -18.72 -4.47 6.64
N ARG A 64 -18.01 -5.48 7.14
CA ARG A 64 -18.40 -6.24 8.32
C ARG A 64 -17.31 -6.10 9.37
N ARG A 65 -17.72 -6.03 10.64
CA ARG A 65 -16.78 -6.04 11.76
C ARG A 65 -15.83 -7.24 11.61
N PRO A 66 -14.50 -7.03 11.55
CA PRO A 66 -13.56 -8.14 11.51
C PRO A 66 -13.66 -8.93 12.82
N SER A 67 -13.51 -10.25 12.75
CA SER A 67 -13.45 -11.08 13.95
C SER A 67 -12.19 -10.73 14.74
N THR A 68 -12.34 -10.58 16.05
CA THR A 68 -11.22 -10.46 16.99
C THR A 68 -10.86 -11.80 17.63
N ASP A 69 -11.59 -12.85 17.26
CA ASP A 69 -11.38 -14.19 17.81
C ASP A 69 -10.11 -14.76 17.18
N MET A 70 -9.18 -15.17 18.04
CA MET A 70 -8.00 -15.91 17.61
C MET A 70 -8.48 -17.28 17.14
N VAL A 71 -8.33 -17.58 15.85
CA VAL A 71 -8.55 -18.94 15.34
C VAL A 71 -7.35 -19.77 15.78
N GLU A 72 -7.56 -20.74 16.67
CA GLU A 72 -6.56 -21.79 16.90
C GLU A 72 -6.51 -22.63 15.63
N GLU A 73 -5.38 -22.60 14.92
CA GLU A 73 -5.11 -23.56 13.83
C GLU A 73 -4.94 -24.94 14.49
N GLY A 74 -5.97 -25.79 14.33
CA GLY A 74 -5.96 -27.19 14.75
C GLY A 74 -5.28 -28.12 13.75
#